data_AF-A0A9W2XFC0-F1
#
_entry.id   AF-A0A9W2XFC0-F1
#
_cell.length_a   1.000
_cell.length_b   1.000
_cell.length_c   1.000
_cell.angle_alpha   90.00
_cell.angle_beta   90.00
_cell.angle_gamma   90.00
#
_symmetry.space_group_name_H-M   'P 1'
#
loop_
_entity.id
_entity.type
_entity.pdbx_description
1 polymer ?
#
loop_
_entity_poly.entity_id
_entity_poly.type
_entity_poly.pdbx_seq_one_letter_code
_entity_poly.pdbx_strand_id
1 'polypeptide(L)'
;MLEADIVMRGDEPIMAHPPDTDSDITLREWLEGVKVHSKGIKLDFKSQEVVSPSVALLEEVLADSKRPVWVNADILPGPGGQARPLEPEAFLSAVTNLPTDTVLSLGWTTGWTADAGSPGYSWDNVQQMEEICRTLKHPVTFPVRAAFLAQSLSQLTWLLQQSHRMQEDACPPVCLSHPAEWGIGSSGATVKYTLTVWTGQSDRVLLQDLLPYRKMFDISRIYYDLPDSQRTELSMI
;
A
#
# COMPACT_ATOMS: atom_id res chain seq x y z
N MET A 1 5.81 -10.84 -5.03
CA MET A 1 4.63 -11.39 -4.32
C MET A 1 3.84 -12.25 -5.31
N LEU A 2 2.90 -13.07 -4.85
CA LEU A 2 1.82 -13.58 -5.72
C LEU A 2 0.62 -12.68 -5.51
N GLU A 3 0.04 -12.14 -6.58
CA GLU A 3 -1.04 -11.17 -6.50
C GLU A 3 -2.34 -11.76 -7.04
N ALA A 4 -3.45 -11.38 -6.40
CA ALA A 4 -4.80 -11.71 -6.84
C ALA A 4 -5.66 -10.46 -6.84
N ASP A 5 -6.06 -10.00 -8.02
CA ASP A 5 -7.18 -9.05 -8.17
C ASP A 5 -8.48 -9.77 -7.87
N ILE A 6 -9.31 -9.22 -6.99
CA ILE A 6 -10.48 -9.91 -6.45
C ILE A 6 -11.74 -9.12 -6.76
N VAL A 7 -12.71 -9.81 -7.37
CA VAL A 7 -14.07 -9.32 -7.63
C VAL A 7 -15.10 -10.32 -7.13
N MET A 8 -16.34 -9.86 -6.98
CA MET A 8 -17.46 -10.71 -6.56
C MET A 8 -18.23 -11.24 -7.78
N ARG A 9 -18.42 -12.57 -7.86
CA ARG A 9 -19.30 -13.22 -8.82
C ARG A 9 -20.46 -13.89 -8.10
N GLY A 10 -21.64 -13.27 -8.16
CA GLY A 10 -22.77 -13.69 -7.35
C GLY A 10 -22.42 -13.57 -5.86
N ASP A 11 -22.33 -14.71 -5.17
CA ASP A 11 -21.93 -14.78 -3.75
C ASP A 11 -20.50 -15.33 -3.54
N GLU A 12 -19.69 -15.40 -4.61
CA GLU A 12 -18.36 -16.05 -4.60
C GLU A 12 -17.23 -15.08 -4.99
N PRO A 13 -16.19 -14.94 -4.15
CA PRO A 13 -14.97 -14.21 -4.52
C PRO A 13 -14.15 -14.97 -5.57
N ILE A 14 -13.81 -14.30 -6.65
CA ILE A 14 -13.03 -14.85 -7.77
C ILE A 14 -11.85 -13.94 -8.13
N MET A 15 -10.88 -14.51 -8.84
CA MET A 15 -9.73 -13.75 -9.35
C MET A 15 -10.03 -13.12 -10.70
N ALA A 16 -10.27 -11.82 -10.76
CA ALA A 16 -10.41 -11.09 -12.02
C ALA A 16 -10.01 -9.61 -11.88
N HIS A 17 -9.58 -8.99 -12.98
CA HIS A 17 -9.17 -7.60 -13.03
C HIS A 17 -10.00 -6.84 -14.06
N PRO A 18 -10.76 -5.79 -13.65
CA PRO A 18 -11.54 -4.98 -14.58
C PRO A 18 -10.73 -4.48 -15.79
N PRO A 19 -11.30 -4.48 -17.01
CA PRO A 19 -12.72 -4.67 -17.32
C PRO A 19 -13.18 -6.14 -17.33
N ASP A 20 -12.26 -7.11 -17.21
CA ASP A 20 -12.61 -8.52 -17.11
C ASP A 20 -13.07 -8.82 -15.68
N THR A 21 -14.38 -9.05 -15.50
CA THR A 21 -15.00 -9.25 -14.18
C THR A 21 -15.43 -10.69 -13.93
N ASP A 22 -14.95 -11.64 -14.71
CA ASP A 22 -15.23 -13.07 -14.56
C ASP A 22 -13.97 -13.90 -14.83
N SER A 23 -13.91 -15.08 -14.20
CA SER A 23 -12.77 -15.99 -14.22
C SER A 23 -13.17 -17.36 -13.69
N ASP A 24 -12.55 -18.41 -14.20
CA ASP A 24 -12.72 -19.78 -13.71
C ASP A 24 -11.95 -20.06 -12.41
N ILE A 25 -11.13 -19.13 -11.93
CA ILE A 25 -10.34 -19.27 -10.71
C ILE A 25 -11.04 -18.58 -9.54
N THR A 26 -11.52 -19.37 -8.58
CA THR A 26 -12.03 -18.83 -7.32
C THR A 26 -10.89 -18.36 -6.41
N LEU A 27 -11.15 -17.41 -5.53
CA LEU A 27 -10.16 -16.97 -4.55
C LEU A 27 -9.74 -18.13 -3.62
N ARG A 28 -10.68 -19.00 -3.24
CA ARG A 28 -10.39 -20.17 -2.39
C ARG A 28 -9.40 -21.11 -3.07
N GLU A 29 -9.64 -21.49 -4.33
CA GLU A 29 -8.73 -22.37 -5.07
C GLU A 29 -7.35 -21.75 -5.20
N TRP A 30 -7.26 -20.44 -5.44
CA TRP A 30 -5.99 -19.76 -5.47
C TRP A 30 -5.29 -19.75 -4.10
N LEU A 31 -6.00 -19.44 -3.01
CA LEU A 31 -5.45 -19.45 -1.66
C LEU A 31 -4.95 -20.84 -1.24
N GLU A 32 -5.64 -21.91 -1.64
CA GLU A 32 -5.18 -23.28 -1.47
C GLU A 32 -3.93 -23.56 -2.33
N GLY A 33 -3.94 -23.10 -3.59
CA GLY A 33 -2.82 -23.24 -4.51
C GLY A 33 -1.55 -22.56 -4.01
N VAL A 34 -1.63 -21.37 -3.40
CA VAL A 34 -0.43 -20.67 -2.91
C VAL A 34 0.19 -21.33 -1.68
N LYS A 35 -0.52 -22.22 -0.96
CA LYS A 35 0.02 -22.91 0.23
C LYS A 35 1.34 -23.64 -0.06
N VAL A 36 1.48 -24.19 -1.26
CA VAL A 36 2.68 -24.95 -1.68
C VAL A 36 3.88 -24.07 -2.00
N HIS A 37 3.71 -22.74 -1.96
CA HIS A 37 4.76 -21.76 -2.19
C HIS A 37 5.10 -20.99 -0.90
N SER A 38 6.35 -20.54 -0.80
CA SER A 38 6.83 -19.69 0.31
C SER A 38 6.73 -18.19 0.01
N LYS A 39 6.22 -17.81 -1.17
CA LYS A 39 6.07 -16.40 -1.56
C LYS A 39 4.97 -15.74 -0.73
N GLY A 40 5.20 -14.49 -0.34
CA GLY A 40 4.14 -13.63 0.20
C GLY A 40 3.05 -13.39 -0.84
N ILE A 41 1.86 -13.01 -0.38
CA ILE A 41 0.67 -12.78 -1.20
C ILE A 41 0.16 -11.34 -1.09
N LYS A 42 -0.45 -10.83 -2.15
CA LYS A 42 -1.16 -9.54 -2.20
C LYS A 42 -2.57 -9.78 -2.70
N LEU A 43 -3.56 -9.42 -1.89
CA LEU A 43 -4.98 -9.44 -2.24
C LEU A 43 -5.39 -8.03 -2.65
N ASP A 44 -5.73 -7.83 -3.92
CA ASP A 44 -6.10 -6.53 -4.48
C ASP A 44 -7.62 -6.44 -4.70
N PHE A 45 -8.29 -5.70 -3.81
CA PHE A 45 -9.74 -5.60 -3.75
C PHE A 45 -10.29 -4.60 -4.76
N LYS A 46 -11.13 -5.06 -5.70
CA LYS A 46 -11.69 -4.21 -6.76
C LYS A 46 -13.10 -3.70 -6.49
N SER A 47 -13.80 -4.24 -5.50
CA SER A 47 -15.13 -3.79 -5.11
C SER A 47 -15.41 -3.98 -3.61
N GLN A 48 -16.41 -3.27 -3.09
CA GLN A 48 -16.68 -3.21 -1.65
C GLN A 48 -17.23 -4.55 -1.12
N GLU A 49 -18.10 -5.18 -1.89
CA GLU A 49 -18.82 -6.40 -1.53
C GLU A 49 -17.93 -7.63 -1.41
N VAL A 50 -16.76 -7.63 -2.08
CA VAL A 50 -15.84 -8.77 -2.06
C VAL A 50 -14.90 -8.78 -0.85
N VAL A 51 -14.79 -7.67 -0.13
CA VAL A 51 -13.82 -7.48 0.96
C VAL A 51 -14.05 -8.49 2.08
N SER A 52 -15.21 -8.44 2.73
CA SER A 52 -15.48 -9.27 3.91
C SER A 52 -15.47 -10.78 3.61
N PRO A 53 -16.09 -11.28 2.52
CA PRO A 53 -16.02 -12.70 2.18
C PRO A 53 -14.58 -13.19 1.93
N SER A 54 -13.75 -12.37 1.27
CA SER A 54 -12.36 -12.72 0.97
C SER A 54 -11.46 -12.70 2.20
N VAL A 55 -11.67 -11.75 3.11
CA VAL A 55 -10.96 -11.72 4.40
C VAL A 55 -11.29 -12.97 5.22
N ALA A 56 -12.56 -13.36 5.28
CA ALA A 56 -12.95 -14.60 5.94
C ALA A 56 -12.28 -15.83 5.30
N LEU A 57 -12.21 -15.90 3.97
CA LEU A 57 -11.49 -16.97 3.26
C LEU A 57 -9.99 -16.96 3.56
N LEU A 58 -9.37 -15.78 3.61
CA LEU A 58 -7.95 -15.63 3.94
C LEU A 58 -7.67 -16.19 5.34
N GLU A 59 -8.46 -15.81 6.34
CA GLU A 59 -8.33 -16.28 7.72
C GLU A 59 -8.58 -17.78 7.82
N GLU A 60 -9.59 -18.32 7.13
CA GLU A 60 -9.90 -19.75 7.12
C GLU A 60 -8.79 -20.57 6.47
N VAL A 61 -8.36 -20.18 5.27
CA VAL A 61 -7.46 -20.98 4.43
C VAL A 61 -6.01 -20.84 4.89
N LEU A 62 -5.60 -19.66 5.37
CA LEU A 62 -4.21 -19.35 5.71
C LEU A 62 -3.98 -19.04 7.21
N ALA A 63 -4.87 -19.46 8.11
CA ALA A 63 -4.76 -19.25 9.56
C ALA A 63 -3.35 -19.50 10.15
N ASP A 64 -2.73 -20.63 9.79
CA ASP A 64 -1.43 -21.06 10.33
C ASP A 64 -0.23 -20.60 9.50
N SER A 65 -0.46 -19.80 8.47
CA SER A 65 0.57 -19.37 7.53
C SER A 65 1.35 -18.18 8.08
N LYS A 66 2.69 -18.30 8.12
CA LYS A 66 3.60 -17.19 8.44
C LYS A 66 4.06 -16.39 7.23
N ARG A 67 3.43 -16.60 6.06
CA ARG A 67 3.81 -15.88 4.84
C ARG A 67 3.44 -14.40 4.97
N PRO A 68 4.21 -13.48 4.38
CA PRO A 68 3.80 -12.08 4.29
C PRO A 68 2.47 -11.96 3.53
N VAL A 69 1.53 -11.21 4.09
CA VAL A 69 0.23 -10.91 3.47
C VAL A 69 0.09 -9.41 3.32
N TRP A 70 -0.27 -8.99 2.11
CA TRP A 70 -0.62 -7.62 1.78
C TRP A 70 -2.09 -7.57 1.38
N VAL A 71 -2.84 -6.60 1.88
CA VAL A 71 -4.22 -6.32 1.46
C VAL A 71 -4.26 -4.94 0.84
N ASN A 72 -4.63 -4.87 -0.42
CA ASN A 72 -4.57 -3.67 -1.25
C ASN A 72 -5.97 -3.17 -1.60
N ALA A 73 -6.19 -1.87 -1.44
CA ALA A 73 -7.39 -1.21 -1.91
C ALA A 73 -7.13 0.26 -2.22
N ASP A 74 -7.76 0.77 -3.28
CA ASP A 74 -7.89 2.20 -3.50
C ASP A 74 -9.08 2.71 -2.69
N ILE A 75 -8.79 3.45 -1.61
CA ILE A 75 -9.81 3.93 -0.66
C ILE A 75 -10.07 5.44 -0.76
N LEU A 76 -9.24 6.17 -1.53
CA LEU A 76 -9.39 7.60 -1.75
C LEU A 76 -9.38 7.94 -3.25
N PRO A 77 -10.01 9.04 -3.68
CA PRO A 77 -9.85 9.54 -5.04
C PRO A 77 -8.46 10.17 -5.22
N GLY A 78 -7.83 9.90 -6.35
CA GLY A 78 -6.49 10.37 -6.68
C GLY A 78 -6.42 11.07 -8.03
N PRO A 79 -5.20 11.46 -8.45
CA PRO A 79 -4.97 12.16 -9.70
C PRO A 79 -5.49 11.38 -10.91
N GLY A 80 -6.42 12.02 -11.63
CA GLY A 80 -7.06 11.50 -12.84
C GLY A 80 -7.93 10.25 -12.65
N GLY A 81 -8.11 9.77 -11.40
CA GLY A 81 -8.95 8.62 -11.10
C GLY A 81 -10.41 8.85 -11.46
N GLN A 82 -11.01 7.89 -12.17
CA GLN A 82 -12.44 7.91 -12.53
C GLN A 82 -13.23 6.81 -11.81
N ALA A 83 -12.55 5.76 -11.34
CA ALA A 83 -13.17 4.71 -10.56
C ALA A 83 -13.61 5.23 -9.19
N ARG A 84 -14.73 4.72 -8.69
CA ARG A 84 -15.18 4.96 -7.32
C ARG A 84 -14.26 4.19 -6.36
N PRO A 85 -13.61 4.86 -5.38
CA PRO A 85 -12.83 4.18 -4.36
C PRO A 85 -13.71 3.29 -3.47
N LEU A 86 -13.09 2.31 -2.81
CA LEU A 86 -13.73 1.56 -1.72
C LEU A 86 -13.97 2.50 -0.53
N GLU A 87 -14.99 2.22 0.28
CA GLU A 87 -15.32 3.06 1.43
C GLU A 87 -14.28 2.83 2.55
N PRO A 88 -13.51 3.86 2.99
CA PRO A 88 -12.39 3.68 3.91
C PRO A 88 -12.75 2.98 5.21
N GLU A 89 -13.82 3.42 5.87
CA GLU A 89 -14.23 2.88 7.16
C GLU A 89 -14.67 1.41 7.05
N ALA A 90 -15.40 1.06 5.99
CA ALA A 90 -15.86 -0.30 5.76
C ALA A 90 -14.68 -1.24 5.45
N PHE A 91 -13.75 -0.81 4.59
CA PHE A 91 -12.55 -1.58 4.28
C PHE A 91 -11.68 -1.80 5.53
N LEU A 92 -11.38 -0.73 6.26
CA LEU A 92 -10.54 -0.80 7.47
C LEU A 92 -11.19 -1.63 8.58
N SER A 93 -12.51 -1.53 8.76
CA SER A 93 -13.24 -2.37 9.71
C SER A 93 -13.14 -3.86 9.35
N ALA A 94 -13.13 -4.21 8.06
CA ALA A 94 -13.03 -5.59 7.63
C ALA A 94 -11.63 -6.19 7.87
N VAL A 95 -10.56 -5.39 7.72
CA VAL A 95 -9.17 -5.86 7.84
C VAL A 95 -8.54 -5.62 9.21
N THR A 96 -9.23 -4.98 10.14
CA THR A 96 -8.67 -4.55 11.44
C THR A 96 -8.15 -5.71 12.29
N ASN A 97 -8.80 -6.88 12.21
CA ASN A 97 -8.47 -8.06 13.01
C ASN A 97 -7.43 -8.99 12.38
N LEU A 98 -6.97 -8.68 11.15
CA LEU A 98 -5.88 -9.43 10.54
C LEU A 98 -4.62 -9.38 11.41
N PRO A 99 -3.68 -10.33 11.26
CA PRO A 99 -2.40 -10.29 11.96
C PRO A 99 -1.69 -8.94 11.81
N THR A 100 -1.08 -8.44 12.89
CA THR A 100 -0.50 -7.07 12.93
C THR A 100 0.70 -6.86 12.01
N ASP A 101 1.27 -7.93 11.47
CA ASP A 101 2.32 -7.93 10.45
C ASP A 101 1.77 -7.94 9.01
N THR A 102 0.44 -7.97 8.84
CA THR A 102 -0.23 -7.74 7.57
C THR A 102 0.03 -6.31 7.09
N VAL A 103 0.48 -6.15 5.85
CA VAL A 103 0.69 -4.82 5.27
C VAL A 103 -0.59 -4.35 4.61
N LEU A 104 -1.09 -3.18 5.02
CA LEU A 104 -2.17 -2.49 4.33
C LEU A 104 -1.58 -1.68 3.17
N SER A 105 -1.91 -2.02 1.93
CA SER A 105 -1.55 -1.25 0.74
C SER A 105 -2.71 -0.30 0.40
N LEU A 106 -2.66 0.91 0.95
CA LEU A 106 -3.78 1.86 0.89
C LEU A 106 -3.53 2.91 -0.19
N GLY A 107 -4.30 2.83 -1.27
CA GLY A 107 -4.09 3.58 -2.50
C GLY A 107 -5.12 4.66 -2.77
N TRP A 108 -4.93 5.29 -3.92
CA TRP A 108 -5.88 6.20 -4.50
C TRP A 108 -6.28 5.70 -5.89
N THR A 109 -7.54 5.88 -6.26
CA THR A 109 -7.93 5.66 -7.65
C THR A 109 -7.20 6.64 -8.54
N THR A 110 -6.55 6.14 -9.60
CA THR A 110 -5.70 6.96 -10.47
C THR A 110 -6.01 6.73 -11.94
N GLY A 111 -5.77 7.76 -12.75
CA GLY A 111 -5.87 7.67 -14.21
C GLY A 111 -4.83 8.59 -14.84
N TRP A 112 -4.06 8.05 -15.77
CA TRP A 112 -3.04 8.81 -16.48
C TRP A 112 -3.41 8.94 -17.96
N THR A 113 -3.19 10.12 -18.53
CA THR A 113 -3.30 10.36 -19.98
C THR A 113 -2.13 11.22 -20.44
N ALA A 114 -1.67 11.03 -21.68
CA ALA A 114 -0.48 11.71 -22.19
C ALA A 114 -0.67 13.23 -22.37
N ASP A 115 -1.91 13.68 -22.60
CA ASP A 115 -2.23 15.07 -22.97
C ASP A 115 -2.74 15.91 -21.80
N ALA A 116 -3.20 15.28 -20.71
CA ALA A 116 -3.39 15.99 -19.45
C ALA A 116 -2.01 16.13 -18.83
N GLY A 117 -1.54 17.35 -18.54
CA GLY A 117 -0.29 17.60 -17.80
C GLY A 117 -0.37 17.06 -16.37
N SER A 118 -0.47 15.73 -16.27
CA SER A 118 -1.28 15.05 -15.28
C SER A 118 -0.82 15.47 -13.88
N PRO A 119 -1.71 16.12 -13.10
CA PRO A 119 -1.32 16.58 -11.79
C PRO A 119 -0.93 15.34 -10.97
N GLY A 120 0.20 15.39 -10.28
CA GLY A 120 0.53 14.32 -9.35
C GLY A 120 -0.39 14.33 -8.13
N TYR A 121 -0.09 13.50 -7.14
CA TYR A 121 -0.70 13.54 -5.81
C TYR A 121 -0.58 14.93 -5.20
N SER A 122 -1.72 15.52 -4.87
CA SER A 122 -1.84 16.84 -4.23
C SER A 122 -1.62 16.77 -2.71
N TRP A 123 -1.51 17.93 -2.07
CA TRP A 123 -1.46 18.02 -0.61
C TRP A 123 -2.69 17.42 0.06
N ASP A 124 -3.86 17.69 -0.49
CA ASP A 124 -5.13 17.15 -0.02
C ASP A 124 -5.13 15.61 -0.08
N ASN A 125 -4.63 15.02 -1.18
CA ASN A 125 -4.53 13.57 -1.31
C ASN A 125 -3.69 12.93 -0.19
N VAL A 126 -2.52 13.49 0.11
CA VAL A 126 -1.62 12.90 1.12
C VAL A 126 -2.06 13.20 2.55
N GLN A 127 -2.69 14.35 2.80
CA GLN A 127 -3.19 14.71 4.13
C GLN A 127 -4.40 13.87 4.54
N GLN A 128 -5.35 13.63 3.62
CA GLN A 128 -6.48 12.73 3.88
C GLN A 128 -6.00 11.30 4.14
N MET A 129 -5.04 10.80 3.35
CA MET A 129 -4.47 9.46 3.55
C MET A 129 -3.76 9.36 4.91
N GLU A 130 -2.99 10.38 5.30
CA GLU A 130 -2.35 10.46 6.62
C GLU A 130 -3.38 10.38 7.73
N GLU A 131 -4.47 11.15 7.63
CA GLU A 131 -5.53 11.19 8.63
C GLU A 131 -6.16 9.82 8.88
N ILE A 132 -6.41 9.08 7.80
CA ILE A 132 -6.91 7.71 7.87
C ILE A 132 -5.87 6.79 8.52
N CYS A 133 -4.60 6.92 8.12
CA CYS A 133 -3.55 5.97 8.51
C CYS A 133 -2.99 6.17 9.91
N ARG A 134 -3.12 7.38 10.49
CA ARG A 134 -2.42 7.76 11.73
C ARG A 134 -2.69 6.79 12.89
N THR A 135 -3.93 6.33 13.05
CA THR A 135 -4.33 5.44 14.15
C THR A 135 -4.13 3.95 13.87
N LEU A 136 -3.80 3.57 12.62
CA LEU A 136 -3.66 2.17 12.24
C LEU A 136 -2.47 1.51 12.97
N LYS A 137 -2.63 0.25 13.36
CA LYS A 137 -1.55 -0.54 14.00
C LYS A 137 -0.70 -1.29 12.99
N HIS A 138 -1.30 -1.60 11.84
CA HIS A 138 -0.65 -2.30 10.74
C HIS A 138 0.40 -1.42 10.06
N PRO A 139 1.49 -2.01 9.52
CA PRO A 139 2.34 -1.33 8.56
C PRO A 139 1.53 -0.95 7.32
N VAL A 140 1.81 0.23 6.76
CA VAL A 140 1.13 0.76 5.59
C VAL A 140 2.13 1.01 4.47
N THR A 141 1.77 0.57 3.27
CA THR A 141 2.44 1.00 2.04
C THR A 141 1.46 1.77 1.18
N PHE A 142 1.95 2.83 0.54
CA PHE A 142 1.13 3.64 -0.36
C PHE A 142 1.47 3.26 -1.80
N PRO A 143 0.57 2.56 -2.54
CA PRO A 143 0.77 2.26 -3.94
C PRO A 143 0.63 3.55 -4.77
N VAL A 144 1.76 4.06 -5.22
CA VAL A 144 1.85 5.31 -6.00
C VAL A 144 2.19 5.01 -7.46
N ARG A 145 1.48 5.65 -8.37
CA ARG A 145 1.73 5.50 -9.81
C ARG A 145 2.99 6.28 -10.20
N ALA A 146 3.94 5.60 -10.83
CA ALA A 146 5.26 6.12 -11.19
C ALA A 146 5.19 7.40 -12.03
N ALA A 147 4.19 7.49 -12.91
CA ALA A 147 3.97 8.64 -13.79
C ALA A 147 3.67 9.97 -13.07
N PHE A 148 3.37 9.94 -11.77
CA PHE A 148 3.06 11.12 -10.96
C PHE A 148 4.20 11.54 -10.03
N LEU A 149 5.28 10.74 -9.93
CA LEU A 149 6.32 10.94 -8.92
C LEU A 149 7.05 12.27 -9.07
N ALA A 150 7.39 12.66 -10.30
CA ALA A 150 8.07 13.94 -10.56
C ALA A 150 7.29 15.14 -9.99
N GLN A 151 5.95 15.10 -10.07
CA GLN A 151 5.08 16.18 -9.60
C GLN A 151 4.70 16.05 -8.11
N SER A 152 5.08 14.96 -7.44
CA SER A 152 4.62 14.62 -6.09
C SER A 152 5.72 14.47 -5.05
N LEU A 153 6.95 14.89 -5.37
CA LEU A 153 8.10 14.70 -4.49
C LEU A 153 7.85 15.28 -3.09
N SER A 154 7.37 16.53 -3.01
CA SER A 154 7.13 17.19 -1.72
C SER A 154 6.02 16.52 -0.91
N GLN A 155 4.91 16.17 -1.55
CA GLN A 155 3.74 15.59 -0.91
C GLN A 155 4.04 14.18 -0.37
N LEU A 156 4.60 13.31 -1.22
CA LEU A 156 4.94 11.94 -0.83
C LEU A 156 6.09 11.91 0.18
N THR A 157 7.04 12.85 0.08
CA THR A 157 8.08 13.00 1.11
C THR A 157 7.50 13.34 2.46
N TRP A 158 6.59 14.33 2.50
CA TRP A 158 5.91 14.70 3.73
C TRP A 158 5.11 13.53 4.31
N LEU A 159 4.39 12.78 3.48
CA LEU A 159 3.62 11.60 3.91
C LEU A 159 4.51 10.57 4.59
N LEU A 160 5.64 10.22 3.97
CA LEU A 160 6.59 9.26 4.55
C LEU A 160 7.21 9.74 5.87
N GLN A 161 7.39 11.05 6.08
CA GLN A 161 7.94 11.60 7.32
C GLN A 161 7.00 11.47 8.51
N GLN A 162 5.69 11.27 8.30
CA GLN A 162 4.71 11.13 9.40
C GLN A 162 4.92 9.84 10.21
N SER A 163 5.55 8.83 9.61
CA SER A 163 5.87 7.57 10.28
C SER A 163 6.71 7.72 11.55
N HIS A 164 7.46 8.82 11.69
CA HIS A 164 8.35 9.06 12.85
C HIS A 164 7.72 9.93 13.93
N ARG A 165 6.69 10.73 13.61
CA ARG A 165 6.08 11.68 14.55
C ARG A 165 5.19 11.02 15.61
N MET A 166 4.70 9.82 15.34
CA MET A 166 3.71 9.14 16.20
C MET A 166 4.28 8.53 17.48
N GLN A 167 5.57 8.74 17.76
CA GLN A 167 6.23 8.18 18.95
C GLN A 167 6.47 9.23 20.05
N GLU A 168 6.38 10.53 19.73
CA GLU A 168 6.62 11.61 20.71
C GLU A 168 5.40 11.95 21.58
N ASP A 169 4.18 11.67 21.12
CA ASP A 169 2.94 12.01 21.85
C ASP A 169 2.50 10.96 22.90
N ALA A 170 3.26 9.87 23.08
CA ALA A 170 2.89 8.77 23.96
C ALA A 170 3.35 8.91 25.43
N CYS A 171 4.06 9.98 25.80
CA CYS A 171 4.51 10.19 27.18
C CYS A 171 4.18 11.61 27.67
N PRO A 172 3.23 11.80 28.60
CA PRO A 172 3.08 13.09 29.27
C PRO A 172 4.35 13.38 30.08
N PRO A 173 4.78 14.66 30.21
CA PRO A 173 5.99 14.98 30.94
C PRO A 173 5.78 14.66 32.42
N VAL A 174 6.35 13.55 32.88
CA VAL A 174 6.52 13.32 34.31
C VAL A 174 7.65 14.23 34.77
N CYS A 175 7.29 15.27 35.51
CA CYS A 175 8.23 16.11 36.25
C CYS A 175 9.12 15.25 37.16
N LEU A 176 10.39 15.03 36.82
CA LEU A 176 11.41 14.70 37.81
C LEU A 176 12.75 15.35 37.45
N SER A 177 13.20 16.16 38.40
CA SER A 177 14.54 16.72 38.50
C SER A 177 15.58 15.60 38.62
N HIS A 178 16.57 15.59 37.71
CA HIS A 178 18.02 15.37 37.89
C HIS A 178 18.64 14.94 36.55
N PRO A 179 19.88 15.35 36.23
CA PRO A 179 20.49 15.07 34.94
C PRO A 179 21.18 13.71 34.95
N ALA A 180 20.72 12.77 34.12
CA ALA A 180 21.43 11.53 33.85
C ALA A 180 21.49 11.29 32.33
N GLU A 181 22.72 11.45 31.82
CA GLU A 181 23.33 10.69 30.73
C GLU A 181 22.46 10.37 29.50
N TRP A 182 22.69 11.12 28.42
CA TRP A 182 22.26 10.78 27.07
C TRP A 182 22.99 9.52 26.58
N GLY A 183 22.52 8.36 27.01
CA GLY A 183 22.73 7.12 26.29
C GLY A 183 22.04 7.24 24.93
N ILE A 184 22.79 7.04 23.85
CA ILE A 184 22.27 6.89 22.49
C ILE A 184 21.48 5.57 22.46
N GLY A 185 20.24 5.63 22.92
CA GLY A 185 19.24 4.61 22.65
C GLY A 185 18.82 4.79 21.20
N SER A 186 19.24 3.88 20.34
CA SER A 186 18.60 3.66 19.04
C SER A 186 17.12 3.42 19.29
N SER A 187 16.27 4.44 19.10
CA SER A 187 14.83 4.22 19.07
C SER A 187 14.57 3.24 17.94
N GLY A 188 14.16 2.03 18.28
CA GLY A 188 13.68 1.02 17.33
C GLY A 188 12.33 1.47 16.77
N ALA A 189 12.30 2.63 16.13
CA ALA A 189 11.11 3.17 15.48
C ALA A 189 10.81 2.28 14.28
N THR A 190 9.84 1.37 14.44
CA THR A 190 9.31 0.58 13.34
C THR A 190 8.81 1.52 12.26
N VAL A 191 9.39 1.44 11.06
CA VAL A 191 8.92 2.21 9.91
C VAL A 191 7.50 1.74 9.58
N LYS A 192 6.52 2.60 9.85
CA LYS A 192 5.10 2.35 9.61
C LYS A 192 4.71 2.64 8.16
N TYR A 193 5.31 3.65 7.52
CA TYR A 193 4.95 4.07 6.16
C TYR A 193 6.05 3.81 5.13
N THR A 194 5.66 3.18 4.02
CA THR A 194 6.49 2.90 2.84
C THR A 194 5.75 3.30 1.55
N LEU A 195 6.46 3.34 0.42
CA LEU A 195 5.84 3.48 -0.90
C LEU A 195 5.96 2.17 -1.67
N THR A 196 4.93 1.85 -2.45
CA THR A 196 5.01 0.84 -3.51
C THR A 196 4.81 1.57 -4.83
N VAL A 197 5.84 1.66 -5.65
CA VAL A 197 5.80 2.36 -6.93
C VAL A 197 5.38 1.38 -8.02
N TRP A 198 4.26 1.67 -8.70
CA TRP A 198 3.73 0.84 -9.79
C TRP A 198 3.51 1.65 -11.06
N THR A 199 3.32 0.98 -12.20
CA THR A 199 3.03 1.65 -13.47
C THR A 199 2.01 0.87 -14.30
N GLY A 200 1.08 1.58 -14.94
CA GLY A 200 0.15 1.03 -15.92
C GLY A 200 0.77 0.88 -17.30
N GLN A 201 0.17 0.04 -18.15
CA GLN A 201 0.70 -0.29 -19.49
C GLN A 201 0.85 0.94 -20.41
N SER A 202 0.00 1.96 -20.22
CA SER A 202 0.00 3.17 -21.05
C SER A 202 0.78 4.34 -20.44
N ASP A 203 1.28 4.19 -19.22
CA ASP A 203 1.98 5.26 -18.53
C ASP A 203 3.32 5.55 -19.22
N ARG A 204 3.69 6.83 -19.28
CA ARG A 204 5.07 7.23 -19.60
C ARG A 204 5.83 7.45 -18.29
N VAL A 205 6.85 6.63 -18.06
CA VAL A 205 7.71 6.71 -16.88
C VAL A 205 9.12 7.05 -17.31
N LEU A 206 9.68 8.12 -16.75
CA LEU A 206 11.11 8.40 -16.87
C LEU A 206 11.79 7.94 -15.59
N LEU A 207 12.72 6.99 -15.69
CA LEU A 207 13.35 6.40 -14.49
C LEU A 207 14.09 7.44 -13.63
N GLN A 208 14.55 8.52 -14.25
CA GLN A 208 15.16 9.66 -13.56
C GLN A 208 14.25 10.26 -12.47
N ASP A 209 12.92 10.17 -12.64
CA ASP A 209 11.93 10.73 -11.70
C ASP A 209 11.86 9.91 -10.40
N LEU A 210 12.40 8.69 -10.39
CA LEU A 210 12.50 7.80 -9.22
C LEU A 210 13.74 8.12 -8.37
N LEU A 211 14.78 8.70 -8.97
CA LEU A 211 16.08 8.91 -8.33
C LEU A 211 16.04 9.81 -7.09
N PRO A 212 15.25 10.92 -7.05
CA PRO A 212 15.14 11.74 -5.84
C PRO A 212 14.67 10.92 -4.64
N TYR A 213 13.68 10.04 -4.83
CA TYR A 213 13.15 9.18 -3.78
C TYR A 213 14.20 8.20 -3.25
N ARG A 214 15.00 7.58 -4.14
CA ARG A 214 16.11 6.68 -3.75
C ARG A 214 17.21 7.38 -2.96
N LYS A 215 17.45 8.66 -3.22
CA LYS A 215 18.46 9.45 -2.51
C LYS A 215 17.97 9.92 -1.15
N MET A 216 16.67 10.17 -1.03
CA MET A 216 16.06 10.74 0.18
C MET A 216 15.64 9.71 1.22
N PHE A 217 15.29 8.49 0.78
CA PHE A 217 14.77 7.45 1.66
C PHE A 217 15.65 6.20 1.63
N ASP A 218 15.70 5.50 2.78
CA ASP A 218 16.31 4.18 2.84
C ASP A 218 15.64 3.22 1.86
N ILE A 219 16.43 2.33 1.26
CA ILE A 219 15.95 1.39 0.23
C ILE A 219 14.83 0.47 0.74
N SER A 220 14.76 0.20 2.04
CA SER A 220 13.68 -0.57 2.66
C SER A 220 12.32 0.15 2.66
N ARG A 221 12.28 1.45 2.34
CA ARG A 221 11.06 2.27 2.37
C ARG A 221 10.35 2.38 1.03
N ILE A 222 10.95 1.90 -0.06
CA ILE A 222 10.40 2.01 -1.40
C ILE A 222 10.47 0.66 -2.10
N TYR A 223 9.31 0.08 -2.38
CA TYR A 223 9.14 -1.12 -3.18
C TYR A 223 8.81 -0.72 -4.63
N TYR A 224 9.35 -1.47 -5.60
CA TYR A 224 9.10 -1.23 -7.02
C TYR A 224 8.35 -2.41 -7.62
N ASP A 225 7.08 -2.18 -7.96
CA ASP A 225 6.23 -3.08 -8.72
C ASP A 225 6.19 -2.63 -10.18
N LEU A 226 7.35 -2.74 -10.83
CA LEU A 226 7.58 -2.32 -12.21
C LEU A 226 7.91 -3.52 -13.10
N PRO A 227 7.69 -3.44 -14.43
CA PRO A 227 8.17 -4.44 -15.38
C PRO A 227 9.66 -4.75 -15.20
N ASP A 228 10.06 -6.00 -15.47
CA ASP A 228 11.44 -6.47 -15.27
C ASP A 228 12.49 -5.60 -15.99
N SER A 229 12.17 -5.11 -17.20
CA SER A 229 13.05 -4.22 -17.96
C SER A 229 13.34 -2.91 -17.22
N GLN A 230 12.29 -2.27 -16.69
CA GLN A 230 12.41 -1.02 -15.93
C GLN A 230 13.10 -1.24 -14.59
N ARG A 231 12.83 -2.35 -13.89
CA ARG A 231 13.55 -2.70 -12.65
C ARG A 231 15.04 -2.93 -12.91
N THR A 232 15.37 -3.62 -14.00
CA THR A 232 16.75 -3.86 -14.40
C THR A 232 17.48 -2.56 -14.69
N GLU A 233 16.90 -1.69 -15.50
CA GLU A 233 17.48 -0.38 -15.83
C GLU A 233 17.62 0.51 -14.58
N LEU A 234 16.60 0.54 -13.71
CA LEU A 234 16.64 1.26 -12.44
C LEU A 234 17.72 0.74 -11.49
N SER A 235 18.13 -0.53 -11.60
CA SER A 235 19.24 -1.08 -10.80
C SER A 235 20.61 -0.66 -11.29
N MET A 236 20.72 -0.18 -12.53
CA MET A 236 21.98 0.26 -13.16
C MET A 236 22.27 1.76 -12.99
N ILE A 237 21.30 2.52 -12.45
CA ILE A 237 21.35 3.97 -12.24
C ILE A 237 21.32 4.27 -10.73
#